data_AF-A0A392R6Q3-F1
#
_entry.id   AF-A0A392R6Q3-F1
#
_cell.length_a   1.000
_cell.length_b   1.000
_cell.length_c   1.000
_cell.angle_alpha   90.00
_cell.angle_beta   90.00
_cell.angle_gamma   90.00
#
_symmetry.space_group_name_H-M   'P 1'
#
loop_
_entity.id
_entity.type
_entity.pdbx_description
1 polymer ?
#
loop_
_entity_poly.entity_id
_entity_poly.type
_entity_poly.pdbx_seq_one_letter_code
_entity_poly.pdbx_strand_id
1 'polypeptide(L)'
;MWLWRPDFTRGYSVRGAYQLLTSQPPDSLDTAADLIWHKQVPLKVSVFAWRLLRDRLPTKSNLVARGIITPEAQSCVAGCRDMKSAQHLFISCSIFGSLWSSVRSWIGLSSVDPQHLADHFLQFTFSSGGLRARRSFLQLIWL
;
A
#
# COMPACT_ATOMS: atom_id res chain seq x y z
N MET A 1 12.55 -2.22 -32.92
CA MET A 1 11.18 -2.36 -33.44
C MET A 1 10.28 -2.79 -32.29
N TRP A 2 9.17 -2.10 -32.03
CA TRP A 2 8.24 -2.48 -30.95
C TRP A 2 7.30 -3.56 -31.46
N LEU A 3 7.30 -4.73 -30.82
CA LEU A 3 6.46 -5.88 -31.17
C LEU A 3 5.44 -6.13 -30.06
N TRP A 4 4.18 -6.26 -30.44
CA TRP A 4 3.09 -6.61 -29.53
C TRP A 4 3.16 -8.11 -29.20
N ARG A 5 3.72 -8.43 -28.03
CA ARG A 5 3.94 -9.82 -27.58
C ARG A 5 2.67 -10.68 -27.45
N PRO A 6 1.51 -10.15 -27.04
CA PRO A 6 0.30 -10.95 -26.87
C PRO A 6 -0.32 -11.50 -28.17
N ASP A 7 -0.11 -10.81 -29.29
CA ASP A 7 -0.62 -11.25 -30.60
C ASP A 7 0.35 -10.80 -31.70
N PHE A 8 1.13 -11.76 -32.21
CA PHE A 8 2.12 -11.52 -33.25
C PHE A 8 1.52 -11.43 -34.66
N THR A 9 0.29 -11.91 -34.87
CA THR A 9 -0.33 -11.98 -36.21
C THR A 9 -1.27 -10.81 -36.48
N ARG A 10 -2.09 -10.41 -35.50
CA ARG A 10 -2.97 -9.23 -35.62
C ARG A 10 -2.32 -7.94 -35.13
N GLY A 11 -1.21 -8.04 -34.40
CA GLY A 11 -0.53 -6.89 -33.82
C GLY A 11 -1.32 -6.27 -32.66
N TYR A 12 -0.98 -5.03 -32.30
CA TYR A 12 -1.65 -4.32 -31.21
C TYR A 12 -3.13 -4.05 -31.56
N SER A 13 -4.03 -4.39 -30.65
CA SER A 13 -5.41 -3.93 -30.69
C SER A 13 -5.82 -3.42 -29.31
N VAL A 14 -6.63 -2.37 -29.26
CA VAL A 14 -7.18 -1.82 -28.01
C VAL A 14 -7.94 -2.89 -27.24
N ARG A 15 -8.73 -3.71 -27.95
CA ARG A 15 -9.47 -4.83 -27.35
C ARG A 15 -8.56 -5.87 -26.71
N GLY A 16 -7.51 -6.31 -27.40
CA GLY A 16 -6.56 -7.29 -26.87
C GLY A 16 -5.77 -6.76 -25.68
N ALA A 17 -5.36 -5.49 -25.73
CA ALA A 17 -4.73 -4.82 -24.60
C ALA A 17 -5.67 -4.72 -23.39
N TYR A 18 -6.92 -4.31 -23.60
CA TYR A 18 -7.92 -4.20 -22.54
C TYR A 18 -8.17 -5.57 -21.89
N GLN A 19 -8.42 -6.60 -22.69
CA GLN A 19 -8.64 -7.96 -22.18
C GLN A 19 -7.46 -8.45 -21.34
N LEU A 20 -6.22 -8.24 -21.79
CA LEU A 20 -5.02 -8.61 -21.05
C LEU A 20 -4.89 -7.88 -19.71
N LEU A 21 -5.28 -6.61 -19.66
CA LEU A 21 -5.25 -5.80 -18.44
C LEU A 21 -6.35 -6.20 -17.45
N THR A 22 -7.51 -6.65 -17.94
CA THR A 22 -8.68 -6.96 -17.09
C THR A 22 -8.84 -8.45 -16.77
N SER A 23 -8.10 -9.33 -17.43
CA SER A 23 -8.17 -10.79 -17.19
C SER A 23 -7.39 -11.25 -15.96
N GLN A 24 -6.64 -10.35 -15.30
CA GLN A 24 -5.89 -10.71 -14.10
C GLN A 24 -6.87 -10.89 -12.93
N PRO A 25 -6.71 -11.95 -12.11
CA PRO A 25 -7.52 -12.11 -10.91
C PRO A 25 -7.29 -10.91 -10.00
N PRO A 26 -8.33 -10.42 -9.30
CA PRO A 26 -8.19 -9.33 -8.35
C PRO A 26 -7.17 -9.73 -7.29
N ASP A 27 -6.13 -8.91 -7.12
CA ASP A 27 -5.10 -9.17 -6.13
C ASP A 27 -5.62 -8.84 -4.72
N SER A 28 -4.99 -9.36 -3.67
CA SER A 28 -5.32 -9.00 -2.28
C SER A 28 -5.22 -7.48 -2.04
N LEU A 29 -4.32 -6.82 -2.77
CA LEU A 29 -4.18 -5.36 -2.86
C LEU A 29 -5.42 -4.65 -3.40
N ASP A 30 -6.21 -5.27 -4.28
CA ASP A 30 -7.42 -4.64 -4.83
C ASP A 30 -8.54 -4.59 -3.78
N THR A 31 -8.64 -5.60 -2.92
CA THR A 31 -9.59 -5.57 -1.79
C THR A 31 -9.22 -4.46 -0.79
N ALA A 32 -7.93 -4.29 -0.50
CA ALA A 32 -7.46 -3.17 0.30
C ALA A 32 -7.72 -1.83 -0.40
N ALA A 33 -7.50 -1.74 -1.71
CA ALA A 33 -7.69 -0.51 -2.48
C ALA A 33 -9.15 -0.03 -2.50
N ASP A 34 -10.12 -0.93 -2.59
CA ASP A 34 -11.53 -0.59 -2.58
C ASP A 34 -11.97 0.07 -1.27
N LEU A 35 -11.40 -0.38 -0.15
CA LEU A 35 -11.71 0.18 1.16
C LEU A 35 -11.23 1.63 1.29
N ILE A 36 -10.13 2.04 0.67
CA ILE A 36 -9.52 3.39 0.85
C ILE A 36 -10.47 4.55 0.49
N TRP A 37 -11.45 4.32 -0.39
CA TRP A 37 -12.32 5.35 -0.95
C TRP A 37 -13.53 5.69 -0.05
N HIS A 38 -13.26 6.01 1.22
CA HIS A 38 -14.31 6.35 2.18
C HIS A 38 -14.84 7.78 1.99
N LYS A 39 -16.17 7.95 2.02
CA LYS A 39 -16.84 9.25 1.80
C LYS A 39 -16.44 10.36 2.79
N GLN A 40 -16.04 9.97 4.00
CA GLN A 40 -15.64 10.92 5.05
C GLN A 40 -14.14 11.26 5.01
N VAL A 41 -13.36 10.61 4.14
CA VAL A 41 -11.93 10.84 4.00
C VAL A 41 -11.70 11.82 2.86
N PRO A 42 -10.97 12.93 3.08
CA PRO A 42 -10.63 13.85 2.00
C PRO A 42 -9.86 13.12 0.88
N LEU A 43 -10.17 13.44 -0.37
CA LEU A 43 -9.60 12.76 -1.55
C LEU A 43 -8.05 12.68 -1.52
N LYS A 44 -7.39 13.73 -1.03
CA LYS A 44 -5.93 13.77 -0.89
C LYS A 44 -5.38 12.65 0.00
N VAL A 45 -6.10 12.28 1.06
CA VAL A 45 -5.73 11.22 2.00
C VAL A 45 -5.94 9.86 1.35
N SER A 46 -7.09 9.64 0.70
CA SER A 46 -7.35 8.40 -0.05
C SER A 46 -6.31 8.18 -1.17
N VAL A 47 -5.96 9.21 -1.93
CA VAL A 47 -4.91 9.12 -2.97
C VAL A 47 -3.55 8.79 -2.35
N PHE A 48 -3.23 9.37 -1.19
CA PHE A 48 -2.01 9.06 -0.47
C PHE A 48 -1.96 7.59 -0.04
N ALA A 49 -3.01 7.10 0.64
CA ALA A 49 -3.12 5.71 1.07
C ALA A 49 -3.09 4.71 -0.09
N TRP A 50 -3.76 5.04 -1.21
CA TRP A 50 -3.72 4.21 -2.43
C TRP A 50 -2.31 4.11 -3.01
N ARG A 51 -1.56 5.23 -3.05
CA ARG A 51 -0.15 5.21 -3.47
C ARG A 51 0.72 4.47 -2.46
N LEU A 52 0.43 4.57 -1.17
CA LEU A 52 1.17 3.90 -0.11
C LEU A 52 1.05 2.38 -0.24
N LEU A 53 -0.17 1.87 -0.35
CA LEU A 53 -0.47 0.44 -0.45
C LEU A 53 0.14 -0.21 -1.70
N ARG A 54 0.28 0.55 -2.79
CA ARG A 54 0.91 0.07 -4.04
C ARG A 54 2.42 0.32 -4.12
N ASP A 55 3.06 0.75 -3.02
CA ASP A 55 4.46 1.19 -2.98
C ASP A 55 4.81 2.16 -4.13
N ARG A 56 3.95 3.17 -4.36
CA ARG A 56 4.11 4.19 -5.41
C ARG A 56 4.41 5.58 -4.88
N LEU A 57 4.64 5.72 -3.57
CA LEU A 57 5.13 6.97 -2.99
C LEU A 57 6.57 7.26 -3.45
N PRO A 58 7.00 8.53 -3.48
CA PRO A 58 8.39 8.91 -3.79
C PRO A 58 9.33 8.59 -2.62
N THR A 59 9.33 7.35 -2.14
CA THR A 59 10.29 6.83 -1.18
C THR A 59 11.66 6.75 -1.82
N LYS A 60 12.73 6.74 -1.02
CA LYS A 60 14.08 6.62 -1.57
C LYS A 60 14.27 5.33 -2.36
N SER A 61 13.66 4.20 -1.95
CA SER A 61 13.70 2.96 -2.73
C SER A 61 13.08 3.14 -4.12
N ASN A 62 11.93 3.80 -4.21
CA ASN A 62 11.25 4.03 -5.48
C ASN A 62 11.97 5.05 -6.36
N LEU A 63 12.65 6.03 -5.76
CA LEU A 63 13.49 6.97 -6.50
C LEU A 63 14.74 6.28 -7.07
N VAL A 64 15.39 5.39 -6.30
CA VAL A 64 16.52 4.57 -6.79
C VAL A 64 16.05 3.63 -7.90
N ALA A 65 14.92 2.93 -7.72
CA ALA A 65 14.36 2.03 -8.73
C ALA A 65 14.01 2.74 -10.05
N ARG A 66 13.75 4.05 -9.99
CA ARG A 66 13.51 4.91 -11.16
C ARG A 66 14.78 5.58 -11.71
N GLY A 67 15.94 5.35 -11.10
CA GLY A 67 17.20 5.97 -11.48
C GLY A 67 17.28 7.48 -11.21
N ILE A 68 16.45 8.01 -10.31
CA ILE A 68 16.42 9.45 -9.98
C ILE A 68 17.53 9.82 -8.99
N ILE A 69 17.86 8.92 -8.06
CA ILE A 69 18.92 9.10 -7.05
C ILE A 69 19.84 7.90 -7.04
N THR A 70 21.06 8.08 -6.49
CA THR A 70 22.03 7.00 -6.38
C THR A 70 21.69 6.03 -5.24
N PRO A 71 22.08 4.75 -5.34
CA PRO A 71 21.77 3.74 -4.32
C PRO A 71 22.32 4.06 -2.93
N GLU A 72 23.45 4.78 -2.85
CA GLU A 72 24.10 5.14 -1.58
C GLU A 72 23.25 6.13 -0.77
N ALA A 73 22.34 6.86 -1.43
CA ALA A 73 21.42 7.77 -0.77
C ALA A 73 20.26 7.05 -0.06
N GLN A 74 20.10 5.72 -0.18
CA GLN A 74 18.88 4.99 0.21
C GLN A 74 18.66 4.82 1.74
N SER A 75 19.59 5.28 2.59
CA SER A 75 19.53 5.14 4.05
C SER A 75 18.27 5.72 4.71
N CYS A 76 17.77 5.04 5.76
CA CYS A 76 16.61 5.44 6.59
C CYS A 76 16.75 6.87 7.19
N VAL A 77 15.68 7.71 7.23
CA VAL A 77 15.72 9.07 7.84
C VAL A 77 15.81 8.91 9.35
N ALA A 78 15.12 7.88 9.87
CA ALA A 78 15.14 7.48 11.27
C ALA A 78 16.47 6.89 11.73
N GLY A 79 17.49 6.81 10.86
CA GLY A 79 18.83 6.31 11.23
C GLY A 79 18.94 4.80 11.43
N CYS A 80 17.86 4.02 11.23
CA CYS A 80 17.87 2.56 11.44
C CYS A 80 18.56 1.73 10.33
N ARG A 81 19.34 2.36 9.44
CA ARG A 81 20.19 1.75 8.39
C ARG A 81 19.52 0.81 7.35
N ASP A 82 18.23 0.54 7.44
CA ASP A 82 17.50 -0.28 6.46
C ASP A 82 17.05 0.49 5.20
N MET A 83 16.67 -0.27 4.15
CA MET A 83 16.07 0.26 2.93
C MET A 83 14.71 0.92 3.20
N LYS A 84 14.57 2.20 2.79
CA LYS A 84 13.32 2.95 2.88
C LYS A 84 12.27 2.53 1.84
N SER A 85 11.67 1.35 2.00
CA SER A 85 10.40 1.07 1.35
C SER A 85 9.25 1.74 2.11
N ALA A 86 8.08 1.89 1.47
CA ALA A 86 6.87 2.30 2.17
C ALA A 86 6.57 1.38 3.36
N GLN A 87 6.73 0.07 3.16
CA GLN A 87 6.54 -0.96 4.19
C GLN A 87 7.47 -0.77 5.40
N HIS A 88 8.76 -0.52 5.16
CA HIS A 88 9.70 -0.24 6.25
C HIS A 88 9.33 1.05 6.99
N LEU A 89 9.08 2.15 6.28
CA LEU A 89 8.79 3.44 6.92
C LEU A 89 7.51 3.41 7.77
N PHE A 90 6.48 2.70 7.35
CA PHE A 90 5.19 2.72 8.03
C PHE A 90 5.01 1.60 9.04
N ILE A 91 5.62 0.42 8.84
CA ILE A 91 5.35 -0.76 9.67
C ILE A 91 6.60 -1.20 10.43
N SER A 92 7.70 -1.47 9.73
CA SER A 92 8.84 -2.18 10.33
C SER A 92 9.91 -1.28 10.97
N CYS A 93 9.89 0.03 10.70
CA CYS A 93 10.85 0.95 11.28
C CYS A 93 10.68 1.02 12.79
N SER A 94 11.75 0.85 13.56
CA SER A 94 11.69 0.88 15.03
C SER A 94 11.13 2.17 15.61
N ILE A 95 11.30 3.30 14.91
CA ILE A 95 10.74 4.59 15.33
C ILE A 95 9.27 4.69 14.93
N PHE A 96 8.97 4.65 13.63
CA PHE A 96 7.62 4.90 13.13
C PHE A 96 6.65 3.72 13.37
N GLY A 97 7.14 2.49 13.30
CA GLY A 97 6.37 1.29 13.59
C GLY A 97 5.89 1.23 15.04
N SER A 98 6.66 1.77 15.99
CA SER A 98 6.25 1.85 17.40
C SER A 98 4.95 2.64 17.62
N LEU A 99 4.64 3.60 16.73
CA LEU A 99 3.41 4.37 16.79
C LEU A 99 2.17 3.51 16.65
N TRP A 100 2.20 2.46 15.82
CA TRP A 100 1.06 1.54 15.67
C TRP A 100 0.78 0.75 16.94
N SER A 101 1.81 0.43 17.73
CA SER A 101 1.62 -0.15 19.07
C SER A 101 0.92 0.82 20.02
N SER A 102 1.29 2.10 20.00
CA SER A 102 0.61 3.14 20.78
C SER A 102 -0.85 3.35 20.34
N VAL A 103 -1.11 3.41 19.03
CA VAL A 103 -2.47 3.56 18.49
C VAL A 103 -3.35 2.38 18.91
N ARG A 104 -2.85 1.15 18.79
CA ARG A 104 -3.59 -0.06 19.22
C ARG A 104 -3.89 -0.08 20.71
N SER A 105 -2.92 0.31 21.53
CA SER A 105 -3.12 0.45 22.98
C SER A 105 -4.22 1.48 23.30
N TRP A 106 -4.24 2.61 22.60
CA TRP A 106 -5.25 3.66 22.77
C TRP A 106 -6.67 3.18 22.44
N ILE A 107 -6.83 2.37 21.40
CA ILE A 107 -8.13 1.82 20.99
C ILE A 107 -8.47 0.45 21.61
N GLY A 108 -7.63 -0.05 22.52
CA GLY A 108 -7.84 -1.33 23.22
C GLY A 108 -7.74 -2.57 22.33
N LEU A 109 -6.95 -2.52 21.26
CA LEU A 109 -6.68 -3.66 20.38
C LEU A 109 -5.35 -4.33 20.73
N SER A 110 -5.36 -5.66 20.76
CA SER A 110 -4.17 -6.50 20.88
C SER A 110 -4.04 -7.36 19.62
N SER A 111 -3.01 -7.09 18.82
CA SER A 111 -2.75 -7.83 17.58
C SER A 111 -1.26 -7.87 17.28
N VAL A 112 -0.81 -8.82 16.46
CA VAL A 112 0.56 -8.85 15.93
C VAL A 112 0.54 -8.16 14.59
N ASP A 113 1.51 -7.26 14.34
CA ASP A 113 1.57 -6.57 13.05
C ASP A 113 2.04 -7.53 11.97
N PRO A 114 1.29 -7.65 10.86
CA PRO A 114 1.75 -8.41 9.73
C PRO A 114 2.91 -7.68 9.06
N GLN A 115 3.74 -8.41 8.34
CA GLN A 115 4.92 -7.82 7.72
C GLN A 115 4.54 -6.85 6.60
N HIS A 116 3.47 -7.13 5.84
CA HIS A 116 3.05 -6.35 4.69
C HIS A 116 2.02 -5.27 5.04
N LEU A 117 2.14 -4.12 4.36
CA LEU A 117 1.33 -2.94 4.62
C LEU A 117 -0.16 -3.14 4.26
N ALA A 118 -0.44 -3.88 3.19
CA ALA A 118 -1.81 -4.23 2.80
C ALA A 118 -2.47 -5.15 3.83
N ASP A 119 -1.76 -6.17 4.30
CA ASP A 119 -2.24 -7.06 5.35
C ASP A 119 -2.45 -6.29 6.65
N HIS A 120 -1.57 -5.35 6.99
CA HIS A 120 -1.73 -4.52 8.19
C HIS A 120 -3.01 -3.69 8.10
N PHE A 121 -3.28 -3.06 6.96
CA PHE A 121 -4.50 -2.30 6.75
C PHE A 121 -5.76 -3.18 6.85
N LEU A 122 -5.76 -4.34 6.21
CA LEU A 122 -6.88 -5.28 6.26
C LEU A 122 -7.09 -5.80 7.69
N GLN A 123 -6.05 -6.31 8.33
CA GLN A 123 -6.11 -6.81 9.70
C GLN A 123 -6.57 -5.72 10.66
N PHE A 124 -6.07 -4.48 10.54
CA PHE A 124 -6.53 -3.37 11.36
C PHE A 124 -8.01 -3.06 11.14
N THR A 125 -8.45 -2.96 9.89
CA THR A 125 -9.85 -2.63 9.53
C THR A 125 -10.83 -3.71 9.98
N PHE A 126 -10.44 -4.98 9.89
CA PHE A 126 -11.28 -6.14 10.23
C PHE A 126 -11.04 -6.69 11.64
N SER A 127 -10.08 -6.13 12.38
CA SER A 127 -9.78 -6.56 13.74
C SER A 127 -11.04 -6.55 14.61
N SER A 128 -11.25 -7.66 15.32
CA SER A 128 -12.38 -7.93 16.21
C SER A 128 -13.76 -8.23 15.58
N GLY A 129 -13.85 -8.54 14.27
CA GLY A 129 -15.09 -9.10 13.68
C GLY A 129 -16.34 -8.20 13.77
N GLY A 130 -16.17 -6.91 14.05
CA GLY A 130 -17.23 -6.01 14.47
C GLY A 130 -18.21 -5.55 13.38
N LEU A 131 -19.30 -4.93 13.85
CA LEU A 131 -20.35 -4.26 13.07
C LEU A 131 -19.77 -3.26 12.05
N ARG A 132 -20.48 -3.02 10.94
CA ARG A 132 -20.08 -2.12 9.83
C ARG A 132 -19.59 -0.74 10.31
N ALA A 133 -20.21 -0.18 11.36
CA ALA A 133 -19.82 1.10 11.94
C ALA A 133 -18.41 1.07 12.57
N ARG A 134 -18.07 0.00 13.29
CA ARG A 134 -16.73 -0.16 13.90
C ARG A 134 -15.65 -0.32 12.83
N ARG A 135 -15.94 -1.07 11.75
CA ARG A 135 -15.02 -1.18 10.59
C ARG A 135 -14.77 0.18 9.96
N SER A 136 -15.84 0.96 9.74
CA SER A 136 -15.72 2.32 9.18
C SER A 136 -14.88 3.21 10.09
N PHE A 137 -15.06 3.14 11.41
CA PHE A 137 -14.25 3.89 12.37
C PHE A 137 -12.77 3.48 12.36
N LEU A 138 -12.46 2.18 12.35
CA LEU A 138 -11.07 1.69 12.28
C LEU A 138 -10.41 2.06 10.95
N GLN A 139 -11.16 1.99 9.86
CA GLN A 139 -10.70 2.44 8.55
C GLN A 139 -10.35 3.94 8.54
N LEU A 140 -11.14 4.77 9.22
CA LEU A 140 -10.85 6.20 9.39
C LEU A 140 -9.64 6.48 10.27
N ILE A 141 -9.36 5.65 11.27
CA ILE A 141 -8.15 5.81 12.11
C ILE A 141 -6.90 5.48 11.31
N TRP A 142 -6.98 4.48 10.42
CA TRP A 142 -5.83 4.07 9.62
C TRP A 142 -5.50 5.07 8.50
N LEU A 143 -6.52 5.70 7.89
CA LEU A 143 -6.41 6.65 6.78
C LEU A 143 -6.10 8.07 7.25
#